data_AF-A0A820MLS0-F1
#
_entry.id   AF-A0A820MLS0-F1
#
_cell.length_a   1.000
_cell.length_b   1.000
_cell.length_c   1.000
_cell.angle_alpha   90.00
_cell.angle_beta   90.00
_cell.angle_gamma   90.00
#
_symmetry.space_group_name_H-M   'P 1'
#
loop_
_entity.id
_entity.type
_entity.pdbx_description
1 polymer ?
#
loop_
_entity_poly.entity_id
_entity_poly.type
_entity_poly.pdbx_seq_one_letter_code
_entity_poly.pdbx_strand_id
1 'polypeptide(L)'
;MNRISADTMFVTAPYQPTFGIIAVNRKGQVLSVSVDEENVVSYIQNTLGNAELAYKMSARCNLPGADQLFVARFAQLFQSGNYGEAAKVAATAPR
;
A
#
# COMPACT_ATOMS: atom_id res chain seq x y z
N MET A 1 -1.31 6.21 -18.86
CA MET A 1 -0.05 6.98 -18.77
C MET A 1 -0.07 7.71 -17.44
N ASN A 2 0.72 7.27 -16.45
CA ASN A 2 0.71 7.85 -15.10
C ASN A 2 1.95 8.75 -14.95
N ARG A 3 1.91 9.92 -15.61
CA ARG A 3 3.00 10.91 -15.58
C ARG A 3 2.53 12.18 -14.87
N ILE A 4 3.27 12.60 -13.86
CA ILE A 4 2.92 13.73 -12.98
C ILE A 4 3.42 15.08 -13.53
N SER A 5 4.52 15.09 -14.28
CA SER A 5 5.04 16.28 -14.98
C SER A 5 5.64 15.88 -16.33
N ALA A 6 5.37 16.66 -17.37
CA ALA A 6 6.05 16.54 -18.66
C ALA A 6 7.43 17.21 -18.67
N ASP A 7 7.66 18.13 -17.73
CA ASP A 7 8.90 18.88 -17.55
C ASP A 7 9.77 18.27 -16.44
N THR A 8 11.09 18.42 -16.54
CA THR A 8 12.04 17.91 -15.55
C THR A 8 11.80 18.51 -14.17
N MET A 9 11.65 17.64 -13.16
CA MET A 9 11.73 18.02 -11.75
C MET A 9 13.21 18.30 -11.42
N PHE A 10 13.56 19.54 -11.10
CA PHE A 10 14.98 19.91 -10.91
C PHE A 10 15.40 19.98 -9.44
N VAL A 11 14.43 20.03 -8.52
CA VAL A 11 14.66 20.00 -7.08
C VAL A 11 13.53 19.24 -6.41
N THR A 12 13.87 18.46 -5.39
CA THR A 12 12.93 17.68 -4.60
C THR A 12 13.28 17.77 -3.11
N ALA A 13 12.30 17.48 -2.26
CA ALA A 13 12.48 17.29 -0.83
C ALA A 13 11.44 16.28 -0.30
N PRO A 14 11.70 15.63 0.85
CA PRO A 14 10.65 14.94 1.58
C PRO A 14 9.53 15.92 1.95
N TYR A 15 8.28 15.49 1.82
CA TYR A 15 7.11 16.28 2.21
C TYR A 15 6.48 15.67 3.47
N GLN A 16 6.87 16.19 4.62
CA GLN A 16 6.51 15.65 5.93
C GLN A 16 5.00 15.58 6.19
N PRO A 17 4.15 16.56 5.78
CA PRO A 17 2.72 16.53 6.11
C PRO A 17 1.97 15.29 5.61
N THR A 18 2.43 14.68 4.52
CA THR A 18 1.79 13.51 3.92
C THR A 18 2.77 12.34 3.73
N PHE A 19 3.93 12.40 4.39
CA PHE A 19 5.03 11.43 4.24
C PHE A 19 5.39 11.12 2.77
N GLY A 20 5.28 12.13 1.91
CA GLY A 20 5.46 12.02 0.47
C GLY A 20 6.73 12.69 -0.03
N ILE A 21 6.71 13.05 -1.31
CA ILE A 21 7.74 13.86 -1.96
C ILE A 21 7.11 15.16 -2.47
N ILE A 22 7.83 16.27 -2.34
CA ILE A 22 7.51 17.56 -2.97
C ILE A 22 8.62 17.93 -3.94
N ALA A 23 8.26 18.52 -5.07
CA ALA A 23 9.20 18.80 -6.14
C ALA A 23 8.78 20.01 -6.98
N VAL A 24 9.77 20.69 -7.59
CA VAL A 24 9.55 21.83 -8.49
C VAL A 24 10.05 21.49 -9.89
N ASN A 25 9.24 21.78 -10.91
CA ASN A 25 9.61 21.59 -12.32
C ASN A 25 10.06 22.89 -12.99
N ARG A 26 10.65 22.79 -14.19
CA ARG A 26 11.17 23.95 -14.95
C ARG A 26 10.14 25.03 -15.31
N LYS A 27 8.84 24.74 -15.20
CA LYS A 27 7.75 25.72 -15.38
C LYS A 27 7.36 26.44 -14.09
N GLY A 28 8.02 26.15 -12.97
CA GLY A 28 7.71 26.72 -11.67
C GLY A 28 6.51 26.06 -10.98
N GLN A 29 6.02 24.92 -11.46
CA GLN A 29 4.96 24.18 -10.79
C GLN A 29 5.53 23.47 -9.56
N VAL A 30 4.86 23.63 -8.40
CA VAL A 30 5.13 22.89 -7.18
C VAL A 30 4.16 21.72 -7.11
N LEU A 31 4.69 20.51 -7.14
CA LEU A 31 3.91 19.27 -7.16
C LEU A 31 4.30 18.41 -5.96
N SER A 32 3.31 17.83 -5.28
CA SER A 32 3.53 16.83 -4.24
C SER A 32 2.85 15.51 -4.61
N VAL A 33 3.44 14.41 -4.14
CA VAL A 33 2.94 13.05 -4.36
C VAL A 33 3.12 12.28 -3.06
N SER A 34 2.07 11.61 -2.62
CA SER A 34 2.08 10.70 -1.48
C SER A 34 1.32 9.42 -1.78
N VAL A 35 1.43 8.45 -0.88
CA VAL A 35 0.64 7.22 -0.94
C VAL A 35 -0.81 7.57 -0.58
N ASP A 36 -1.75 7.05 -1.38
CA ASP A 36 -3.16 7.05 -1.04
C ASP A 36 -3.45 5.79 -0.20
N GLU A 37 -3.49 5.95 1.12
CA GLU A 37 -3.59 4.86 2.08
C GLU A 37 -4.88 4.03 1.94
N GLU A 38 -5.97 4.64 1.46
CA GLU A 38 -7.27 4.00 1.27
C GLU A 38 -7.27 3.06 0.05
N ASN A 39 -6.53 3.42 -1.00
CA ASN A 39 -6.63 2.75 -2.30
C ASN A 39 -5.39 1.95 -2.69
N VAL A 40 -4.22 2.18 -2.05
CA VAL A 40 -2.95 1.56 -2.46
C VAL A 40 -3.00 0.04 -2.40
N VAL A 41 -3.63 -0.53 -1.38
CA VAL A 41 -3.73 -1.99 -1.21
C VAL A 41 -4.61 -2.60 -2.29
N SER A 42 -5.80 -2.04 -2.52
CA SER A 42 -6.70 -2.50 -3.58
C SER A 42 -6.10 -2.34 -4.98
N TYR A 43 -5.33 -1.28 -5.21
CA TYR A 43 -4.61 -1.07 -6.47
C TYR A 43 -3.55 -2.16 -6.69
N ILE A 44 -2.76 -2.49 -5.66
CA ILE A 44 -1.76 -3.56 -5.74
C ILE A 44 -2.43 -4.92 -6.00
N GLN A 45 -3.55 -5.20 -5.33
CA GLN A 45 -4.26 -6.47 -5.49
C GLN A 45 -4.91 -6.60 -6.87
N ASN A 46 -5.68 -5.59 -7.30
CA ASN A 46 -6.57 -5.72 -8.46
C ASN A 46 -5.92 -5.23 -9.76
N THR A 47 -5.14 -4.14 -9.71
CA THR A 47 -4.53 -3.55 -10.91
C THR A 47 -3.16 -4.14 -11.19
N LEU A 48 -2.32 -4.32 -10.16
CA LEU A 48 -1.02 -4.98 -10.32
C LEU A 48 -1.11 -6.51 -10.25
N GLY A 49 -2.24 -7.06 -9.78
CA GLY A 49 -2.44 -8.50 -9.69
C GLY A 49 -1.56 -9.18 -8.63
N ASN A 50 -1.11 -8.44 -7.60
CA ASN A 50 -0.13 -8.93 -6.63
C ASN A 50 -0.71 -9.00 -5.21
N ALA A 51 -1.50 -10.04 -4.94
CA ALA A 51 -2.14 -10.26 -3.65
C ALA A 51 -1.14 -10.45 -2.50
N GLU A 52 0.04 -11.05 -2.75
CA GLU A 52 1.06 -11.26 -1.72
C GLU A 52 1.66 -9.92 -1.24
N LEU A 53 1.96 -9.02 -2.19
CA LEU A 53 2.44 -7.69 -1.85
C LEU A 53 1.37 -6.88 -1.12
N ALA A 54 0.12 -6.92 -1.58
CA ALA A 54 -1.00 -6.25 -0.93
C ALA A 54 -1.16 -6.70 0.53
N TYR A 55 -1.12 -8.03 0.77
CA TYR A 55 -1.16 -8.61 2.11
C TYR A 55 -0.01 -8.12 3.01
N LYS A 56 1.25 -8.24 2.53
CA LYS A 56 2.43 -7.84 3.32
C LYS A 56 2.45 -6.34 3.61
N MET A 57 2.06 -5.52 2.64
CA MET A 57 2.04 -4.07 2.79
C MET A 57 0.93 -3.62 3.77
N SER A 58 -0.26 -4.19 3.64
CA SER A 58 -1.36 -3.96 4.58
C SER A 58 -1.01 -4.35 6.01
N ALA A 59 -0.43 -5.55 6.22
CA ALA A 59 0.02 -5.99 7.54
C ALA A 59 1.10 -5.09 8.15
N ARG A 60 2.10 -4.68 7.35
CA ARG A 60 3.27 -3.93 7.86
C ARG A 60 2.96 -2.46 8.12
N CYS A 61 2.14 -1.85 7.27
CA CYS A 61 1.83 -0.42 7.31
C CYS A 61 0.48 -0.13 7.96
N ASN A 62 -0.26 -1.16 8.41
CA ASN A 62 -1.59 -1.05 8.97
C ASN A 62 -2.56 -0.31 8.02
N LEU A 63 -2.56 -0.70 6.75
CA LEU A 63 -3.36 -0.08 5.68
C LEU A 63 -4.65 -0.88 5.42
N PRO A 64 -5.78 -0.21 5.13
CA PRO A 64 -7.06 -0.85 4.88
C PRO A 64 -7.09 -1.57 3.51
N GLY A 65 -8.17 -2.34 3.26
CA GLY A 65 -8.48 -2.88 1.94
C GLY A 65 -7.91 -4.27 1.63
N ALA A 66 -7.36 -4.97 2.64
CA ALA A 66 -6.90 -6.35 2.52
C ALA A 66 -7.73 -7.36 3.33
N ASP A 67 -8.85 -6.98 3.94
CA ASP A 67 -9.57 -7.80 4.92
C ASP A 67 -9.90 -9.20 4.39
N GLN A 68 -10.37 -9.27 3.14
CA GLN A 68 -10.67 -10.54 2.49
C GLN A 68 -9.43 -11.43 2.31
N LEU A 69 -8.24 -10.85 2.11
CA LEU A 69 -6.98 -11.59 2.02
C LEU A 69 -6.63 -12.22 3.37
N PHE A 70 -6.82 -11.49 4.48
CA PHE A 70 -6.60 -12.04 5.83
C PHE A 70 -7.60 -13.15 6.16
N VAL A 71 -8.89 -12.96 5.85
CA VAL A 71 -9.92 -13.99 6.07
C VAL A 71 -9.63 -15.25 5.24
N ALA A 72 -9.31 -15.10 3.95
CA ALA A 72 -8.99 -16.23 3.09
C ALA A 72 -7.74 -16.97 3.58
N ARG A 73 -6.69 -16.24 4.00
CA ARG A 73 -5.45 -16.82 4.52
C ARG A 73 -5.68 -17.54 5.85
N PHE A 74 -6.47 -16.94 6.75
CA PHE A 74 -6.88 -17.56 8.00
C PHE A 74 -7.64 -18.86 7.75
N ALA A 75 -8.67 -18.83 6.89
CA ALA A 75 -9.48 -20.01 6.57
C ALA A 75 -8.63 -21.15 5.98
N GLN A 76 -7.69 -20.82 5.08
CA GLN A 76 -6.74 -21.79 4.53
C GLN A 76 -5.89 -22.45 5.63
N LEU A 77 -5.29 -21.65 6.51
CA LEU A 77 -4.44 -22.16 7.59
C LEU A 77 -5.24 -22.98 8.59
N PHE A 78 -6.45 -22.52 8.94
CA PHE A 78 -7.35 -23.21 9.86
C PHE A 78 -7.80 -24.57 9.31
N GLN A 79 -8.20 -24.64 8.03
CA GLN A 79 -8.59 -25.90 7.37
C GLN A 79 -7.42 -26.87 7.25
N SER A 80 -6.19 -26.37 7.10
CA SER A 80 -4.98 -27.20 7.07
C SER A 80 -4.54 -27.71 8.45
N GLY A 81 -5.26 -27.35 9.53
CA GLY A 81 -4.92 -27.72 10.91
C GLY A 81 -3.76 -26.89 11.50
N ASN A 82 -3.27 -25.88 10.78
CA ASN A 82 -2.19 -25.00 11.24
C ASN A 82 -2.72 -23.84 12.09
N TYR A 83 -3.23 -24.18 13.28
CA TYR A 83 -3.88 -23.21 14.17
C TYR A 83 -2.92 -22.13 14.71
N GLY A 84 -1.64 -22.45 14.89
CA GLY A 84 -0.65 -21.50 15.38
C GLY A 84 -0.42 -20.34 14.42
N GLU A 85 -0.26 -20.64 13.12
CA GLU A 85 -0.13 -19.61 12.11
C GLU A 85 -1.47 -18.90 11.84
N ALA A 86 -2.59 -19.61 11.90
CA ALA A 86 -3.92 -18.97 11.79
C ALA A 86 -4.11 -17.91 12.89
N ALA A 87 -3.74 -18.21 14.14
CA ALA A 87 -3.81 -17.25 15.24
C ALA A 87 -2.93 -16.02 15.02
N LYS A 88 -1.72 -16.21 14.46
CA LYS A 88 -0.83 -15.08 14.11
C LYS A 88 -1.46 -14.19 13.05
N VAL A 89 -2.02 -14.76 11.99
CA VAL A 89 -2.70 -14.01 10.91
C VAL A 89 -3.82 -13.15 11.49
N ALA A 90 -4.67 -13.73 12.36
CA ALA A 90 -5.74 -12.99 13.03
C ALA A 90 -5.20 -11.86 13.94
N ALA A 91 -4.10 -12.09 14.66
CA ALA A 91 -3.50 -11.09 15.53
C ALA A 91 -2.82 -9.93 14.76
N THR A 92 -2.33 -10.19 13.55
CA THR A 92 -1.66 -9.18 12.70
C THR A 92 -2.59 -8.54 11.67
N ALA A 93 -3.87 -8.89 11.67
CA ALA A 93 -4.84 -8.31 10.77
C ALA A 93 -4.99 -6.81 11.07
N PRO A 94 -4.84 -5.93 10.06
CA PRO A 94 -5.13 -4.52 10.19
C PRO A 94 -6.60 -4.30 10.52
N ARG A 95 -6.91 -3.12 11.09
CA ARG A 95 -8.26 -2.73 11.50
C ARG A 95 -9.26 -2.74 10.36
#